data_AF-B3FTP1-F1
#
_entry.id   AF-B3FTP1-F1
#
_cell.length_a   1.000
_cell.length_b   1.000
_cell.length_c   1.000
_cell.angle_alpha   90.00
_cell.angle_beta   90.00
_cell.angle_gamma   90.00
#
_symmetry.space_group_name_H-M   'P 1'
#
loop_
_entity.id
_entity.type
_entity.pdbx_description
1 polymer ?
#
loop_
_entity_poly.entity_id
_entity_poly.type
_entity_poly.pdbx_seq_one_letter_code
_entity_poly.pdbx_strand_id
1 'polypeptide(L)'
;RRFGLMAEALREHQATNVDELLAGQQRLQAVLDSIDDGLLMIDRQGRLEHLNPVAQRQLGWDSDRFGEGLGTALQRPELDAQLQLVLRGGTLERAPEDLSMEVDGESRLLTYSLTP
;
A
#
# COMPACT_ATOMS: atom_id res chain seq x y z
N ARG A 1 11.32 5.63 -49.83
CA ARG A 1 12.25 5.55 -48.66
C ARG A 1 11.80 6.35 -47.43
N ARG A 2 10.70 7.14 -47.44
CA ARG A 2 10.24 7.91 -46.26
C ARG A 2 9.37 7.12 -45.25
N PHE A 3 8.67 6.07 -45.68
CA PHE A 3 7.80 5.27 -44.81
C PHE A 3 8.55 4.38 -43.80
N GLY A 4 9.75 3.88 -44.15
CA GLY A 4 10.56 3.07 -43.22
C GLY A 4 11.05 3.86 -42.00
N LEU A 5 11.46 5.11 -42.23
CA LEU A 5 11.94 6.02 -41.18
C LEU A 5 10.84 6.36 -40.16
N MET A 6 9.60 6.50 -40.62
CA MET A 6 8.46 6.80 -39.74
C MET A 6 8.07 5.59 -38.88
N ALA A 7 8.16 4.37 -39.43
CA ALA A 7 7.91 3.13 -38.70
C ALA A 7 9.05 2.75 -37.72
N GLU A 8 10.25 3.27 -37.94
CA GLU A 8 11.41 3.11 -37.05
C GLU A 8 11.35 4.11 -35.91
N ALA A 9 11.06 5.38 -36.20
CA ALA A 9 10.85 6.43 -35.19
C ALA A 9 9.69 6.12 -34.23
N LEU A 10 8.59 5.52 -34.71
CA LEU A 10 7.47 5.12 -33.85
C LEU A 10 7.86 3.96 -32.92
N ARG A 11 8.67 3.00 -33.39
CA ARG A 11 9.15 1.88 -32.57
C ARG A 11 10.15 2.33 -31.51
N GLU A 12 11.07 3.23 -31.87
CA GLU A 12 11.98 3.85 -30.91
C GLU A 12 11.19 4.60 -29.84
N HIS A 13 10.24 5.45 -30.24
CA HIS A 13 9.47 6.24 -29.28
C HIS A 13 8.59 5.38 -28.36
N GLN A 14 7.98 4.31 -28.89
CA GLN A 14 7.20 3.36 -28.09
C GLN A 14 8.08 2.56 -27.13
N ALA A 15 9.26 2.11 -27.56
CA ALA A 15 10.20 1.40 -26.70
C ALA A 15 10.67 2.30 -25.55
N THR A 16 11.06 3.55 -25.85
CA THR A 16 11.47 4.51 -24.82
C THR A 16 10.35 4.81 -23.82
N ASN A 17 9.11 4.97 -24.28
CA ASN A 17 7.99 5.23 -23.37
C ASN A 17 7.68 4.05 -22.45
N VAL A 18 7.77 2.81 -22.96
CA VAL A 18 7.57 1.60 -22.16
C VAL A 18 8.70 1.44 -21.13
N ASP A 19 9.94 1.68 -21.54
CA ASP A 19 11.10 1.62 -20.65
C ASP A 19 11.05 2.72 -19.57
N GLU A 20 10.62 3.94 -19.90
CA GLU A 20 10.43 5.01 -18.93
C GLU A 20 9.31 4.69 -17.93
N LEU A 21 8.21 4.10 -18.40
CA LEU A 21 7.10 3.68 -17.55
C LEU A 21 7.53 2.55 -16.61
N LEU A 22 8.20 1.53 -17.15
CA LEU A 22 8.73 0.41 -16.36
C LEU A 22 9.78 0.87 -15.36
N ALA A 23 10.68 1.76 -15.75
CA ALA A 23 11.67 2.35 -14.85
C ALA A 23 11.03 3.22 -13.77
N GLY A 24 9.95 3.93 -14.09
CA GLY A 24 9.13 4.67 -13.12
C GLY A 24 8.45 3.75 -12.11
N GLN A 25 7.83 2.66 -12.59
CA GLN A 25 7.22 1.65 -11.72
C GLN A 25 8.26 0.95 -10.84
N GLN A 26 9.41 0.56 -11.40
CA GLN A 26 10.50 -0.06 -10.63
C GLN A 26 11.09 0.89 -9.60
N ARG A 27 11.22 2.18 -9.91
CA ARG A 27 11.65 3.19 -8.92
C ARG A 27 10.61 3.38 -7.83
N LEU A 28 9.33 3.45 -8.17
CA LEU A 28 8.26 3.55 -7.18
C LEU A 28 8.25 2.32 -6.27
N GLN A 29 8.36 1.13 -6.85
CA GLN A 29 8.46 -0.12 -6.10
C GLN A 29 9.70 -0.16 -5.20
N ALA A 30 10.88 0.22 -5.71
CA ALA A 30 12.10 0.27 -4.90
C ALA A 30 12.03 1.30 -3.76
N VAL A 31 11.33 2.43 -3.96
CA VAL A 31 11.05 3.41 -2.89
C VAL A 31 10.12 2.79 -1.86
N LEU A 32 9.01 2.17 -2.28
CA LEU A 32 8.06 1.49 -1.38
C LEU A 32 8.70 0.32 -0.62
N ASP A 33 9.63 -0.40 -1.26
CA ASP A 33 10.40 -1.50 -0.68
C ASP A 33 11.51 -1.00 0.27
N SER A 34 11.96 0.25 0.11
CA SER A 34 12.94 0.92 0.98
C SER A 34 12.32 1.64 2.18
N ILE A 35 10.99 1.72 2.25
CA ILE A 35 10.29 2.17 3.44
C ILE A 35 10.36 1.02 4.45
N ASP A 36 11.06 1.22 5.57
CA ASP A 36 11.13 0.24 6.65
C ASP A 36 9.76 0.01 7.34
N ASP A 37 8.80 0.89 7.08
CA ASP A 37 7.43 0.86 7.60
C ASP A 37 6.46 0.08 6.69
N GLY A 38 5.56 -0.69 7.31
CA GLY A 38 4.45 -1.33 6.62
C GLY A 38 3.43 -0.29 6.12
N LEU A 39 3.01 -0.42 4.87
CA LEU A 39 1.97 0.41 4.26
C LEU A 39 0.73 -0.43 3.94
N LEU A 40 -0.43 0.05 4.38
CA LEU A 40 -1.73 -0.49 4.04
C LEU A 40 -2.55 0.61 3.34
N MET A 41 -3.19 0.29 2.23
CA MET A 41 -4.16 1.18 1.58
C MET A 41 -5.56 0.64 1.77
N ILE A 42 -6.47 1.54 2.12
CA ILE A 42 -7.85 1.23 2.43
C ILE A 42 -8.75 2.03 1.48
N ASP A 43 -9.79 1.37 0.95
CA ASP A 43 -10.79 2.03 0.12
C ASP A 43 -11.69 2.98 0.94
N ARG A 44 -12.58 3.71 0.25
CA ARG A 44 -13.53 4.64 0.90
C ARG A 44 -14.55 3.94 1.80
N GLN A 45 -14.73 2.63 1.66
CA GLN A 45 -15.61 1.81 2.46
C GLN A 45 -14.89 1.23 3.70
N GLY A 46 -13.59 1.51 3.88
CA GLY A 46 -12.81 1.00 4.99
C GLY A 46 -12.24 -0.40 4.76
N ARG A 47 -12.20 -0.88 3.50
CA ARG A 47 -11.71 -2.23 3.15
C ARG A 47 -10.29 -2.20 2.63
N LEU A 48 -9.51 -3.22 2.97
CA LEU A 48 -8.14 -3.37 2.52
C LEU A 48 -8.07 -3.53 0.99
N GLU A 49 -7.39 -2.60 0.32
CA GLU A 49 -7.17 -2.58 -1.14
C GLU A 49 -5.74 -2.97 -1.50
N HIS A 50 -4.76 -2.58 -0.67
CA HIS A 50 -3.35 -2.88 -0.92
C HIS A 50 -2.54 -3.02 0.36
N LEU A 51 -1.46 -3.80 0.29
CA LEU A 51 -0.41 -3.87 1.32
C LEU A 51 0.96 -4.01 0.67
N ASN A 52 1.97 -3.29 1.19
CA ASN A 52 3.34 -3.42 0.70
C ASN A 52 4.01 -4.71 1.25
N PRO A 53 5.12 -5.18 0.66
CA PRO A 53 5.82 -6.39 1.11
C PRO A 53 6.34 -6.32 2.56
N VAL A 54 6.57 -5.12 3.08
CA VAL A 54 6.97 -4.91 4.48
C VAL A 54 5.79 -5.18 5.41
N ALA A 55 4.61 -4.64 5.13
CA ALA A 55 3.39 -4.93 5.87
C ALA A 55 3.01 -6.42 5.80
N GLN A 56 3.14 -7.06 4.63
CA GLN A 56 2.92 -8.51 4.49
C GLN A 56 3.77 -9.30 5.48
N ARG A 57 5.07 -9.01 5.53
CA ARG A 57 6.01 -9.68 6.45
C ARG A 57 5.76 -9.33 7.92
N GLN A 58 5.45 -8.07 8.22
CA GLN A 58 5.22 -7.61 9.59
C GLN A 58 3.93 -8.20 10.17
N LEU A 59 2.86 -8.26 9.37
CA LEU A 59 1.54 -8.71 9.76
C LEU A 59 1.30 -10.22 9.54
N GLY A 60 2.15 -10.89 8.74
CA GLY A 60 1.93 -12.26 8.30
C GLY A 60 0.67 -12.40 7.43
N TRP A 61 0.38 -11.39 6.63
CA TRP A 61 -0.83 -11.32 5.80
C TRP A 61 -0.50 -11.53 4.33
N ASP A 62 -1.40 -12.25 3.65
CA ASP A 62 -1.39 -12.41 2.21
C ASP A 62 -2.56 -11.61 1.57
N SER A 63 -2.70 -11.73 0.26
CA SER A 63 -3.79 -11.12 -0.52
C SER A 63 -5.19 -11.67 -0.20
N ASP A 64 -5.30 -12.68 0.65
CA ASP A 64 -6.56 -13.28 1.09
C ASP A 64 -7.40 -12.32 1.94
N ARG A 65 -6.76 -11.35 2.59
CA ARG A 65 -7.40 -10.29 3.40
C ARG A 65 -8.01 -9.15 2.58
N PHE A 66 -7.82 -9.12 1.26
CA PHE A 66 -8.35 -8.05 0.43
C PHE A 66 -9.88 -8.00 0.47
N GLY A 67 -10.42 -6.79 0.62
CA GLY A 67 -11.85 -6.56 0.79
C GLY A 67 -12.36 -6.72 2.23
N GLU A 68 -11.55 -7.21 3.17
CA GLU A 68 -11.88 -7.20 4.60
C GLU A 68 -11.78 -5.79 5.19
N GLY A 69 -12.61 -5.49 6.19
CA GLY A 69 -12.49 -4.24 6.97
C GLY A 69 -11.27 -4.30 7.88
N LEU A 70 -10.56 -3.18 8.05
CA LEU A 70 -9.31 -3.15 8.81
C LEU A 70 -9.49 -3.62 10.26
N GLY A 71 -10.58 -3.21 10.92
CA GLY A 71 -10.86 -3.63 12.29
C GLY A 71 -11.08 -5.14 12.43
N THR A 72 -11.70 -5.77 11.44
CA THR A 72 -11.84 -7.24 11.39
C THR A 72 -10.49 -7.92 11.17
N ALA A 73 -9.69 -7.42 10.22
CA ALA A 73 -8.41 -8.01 9.86
C ALA A 73 -7.42 -7.97 11.04
N LEU A 74 -7.37 -6.86 11.78
CA LEU A 74 -6.52 -6.68 12.97
C LEU A 74 -7.18 -7.13 14.29
N GLN A 75 -8.42 -7.61 14.25
CA GLN A 75 -9.22 -7.95 15.44
C GLN A 75 -9.34 -6.77 16.44
N ARG A 76 -9.44 -5.55 15.91
CA ARG A 76 -9.56 -4.28 16.66
C ARG A 76 -10.68 -3.43 16.07
N PRO A 77 -11.94 -3.66 16.49
CA PRO A 77 -13.10 -2.94 15.95
C PRO A 77 -13.01 -1.41 16.08
N GLU A 78 -12.23 -0.91 17.04
CA GLU A 78 -12.02 0.52 17.27
C GLU A 78 -11.33 1.20 16.08
N LEU A 79 -10.53 0.45 15.30
CA LEU A 79 -9.87 0.96 14.10
C LEU A 79 -10.86 1.39 13.03
N ASP A 80 -12.00 0.71 12.90
CA ASP A 80 -13.00 1.07 11.90
C ASP A 80 -13.56 2.48 12.16
N ALA A 81 -13.79 2.82 13.43
CA ALA A 81 -14.25 4.16 13.82
C ALA A 81 -13.19 5.23 13.54
N GLN A 82 -11.92 4.92 13.82
CA GLN A 82 -10.79 5.82 13.53
C GLN A 82 -10.60 6.06 12.04
N LEU A 83 -10.68 5.00 11.24
CA LEU A 83 -10.61 5.08 9.78
C LEU A 83 -11.73 5.95 9.20
N GLN A 84 -12.96 5.72 9.65
CA GLN A 84 -14.11 6.51 9.22
C GLN A 84 -13.99 8.00 9.61
N LEU A 85 -13.38 8.30 10.76
CA LEU A 85 -13.10 9.68 11.16
C LEU A 85 -12.10 10.34 10.19
N VAL A 86 -10.98 9.67 9.91
CA VAL A 86 -9.92 10.18 9.03
C VAL A 86 -10.42 10.33 7.59
N LEU A 87 -11.17 9.34 7.07
CA LEU A 87 -11.78 9.39 5.73
C LEU A 87 -12.77 10.56 5.55
N ARG A 88 -13.37 11.05 6.64
CA ARG A 88 -14.25 12.23 6.64
C ARG A 88 -13.48 13.55 6.78
N GLY A 89 -12.14 13.51 6.76
CA GLY A 89 -11.28 14.67 6.98
C GLY A 89 -11.13 15.06 8.45
N GLY A 90 -11.57 14.20 9.37
CA GLY A 90 -11.33 14.38 10.79
C GLY A 90 -9.89 14.05 11.17
N THR A 91 -9.48 14.51 12.35
CA THR A 91 -8.16 14.19 12.92
C THR A 91 -8.37 13.38 14.19
N LEU A 92 -7.50 12.38 14.42
CA LEU A 92 -7.51 11.63 15.67
C LEU A 92 -7.13 12.57 16.83
N GLU A 93 -7.98 12.65 17.86
CA GLU A 93 -7.74 13.50 19.03
C GLU A 93 -6.56 13.03 19.89
N ARG A 94 -6.19 11.76 19.76
CA ARG A 94 -5.07 11.12 20.47
C ARG A 94 -4.27 10.30 19.48
N ALA A 95 -2.96 10.19 19.74
CA ALA A 95 -2.13 9.25 19.03
C ALA A 95 -2.72 7.83 19.19
N PRO A 96 -2.82 7.05 18.11
CA PRO A 96 -3.28 5.69 18.19
C PRO A 96 -2.38 4.86 19.12
N GLU A 97 -2.99 3.93 19.85
CA GLU A 97 -2.25 2.98 20.68
C GLU A 97 -1.50 1.97 19.80
N ASP A 98 -0.34 1.51 20.27
CA ASP A 98 0.46 0.53 19.53
C ASP A 98 -0.33 -0.77 19.26
N LEU A 99 -0.07 -1.35 18.10
CA LEU A 99 -0.60 -2.63 17.67
C LEU A 99 0.30 -3.76 18.18
N SER A 100 -0.17 -4.48 19.20
CA SER A 100 0.37 -5.78 19.59
C SER A 100 -0.32 -6.88 18.79
N MET A 101 0.46 -7.75 18.17
CA MET A 101 -0.02 -8.89 17.38
C MET A 101 0.94 -10.09 17.46
N GLU A 102 0.39 -11.28 17.33
CA GLU A 102 1.16 -12.53 17.26
C GLU A 102 1.25 -12.96 15.79
N VAL A 103 2.47 -13.06 15.26
CA VAL A 103 2.75 -13.47 13.89
C VAL A 103 3.80 -14.57 13.91
N ASP A 104 3.49 -15.73 13.33
CA ASP A 104 4.37 -16.91 13.33
C ASP A 104 4.87 -17.34 14.72
N GLY A 105 4.08 -17.09 15.76
CA GLY A 105 4.42 -17.40 17.17
C GLY A 105 5.34 -16.38 17.84
N GLU A 106 5.58 -15.23 17.20
CA GLU A 106 6.33 -14.10 17.73
C GLU A 106 5.40 -12.91 18.03
N SER A 107 5.56 -12.33 19.22
CA SER A 107 4.85 -11.10 19.60
C SER A 107 5.53 -9.87 18.99
N ARG A 108 4.76 -9.08 18.26
CA ARG A 108 5.23 -7.86 17.57
C ARG A 108 4.44 -6.65 18.05
N LEU A 109 5.17 -5.57 18.31
CA LEU A 109 4.60 -4.27 18.66
C LEU A 109 4.87 -3.30 17.51
N LEU A 110 3.80 -2.79 16.89
CA LEU A 110 3.87 -1.89 15.75
C LEU A 110 3.18 -0.57 16.10
N THR A 111 3.88 0.55 15.92
CA THR A 111 3.24 1.86 15.90
C THR A 111 2.67 2.11 14.50
N TYR A 112 1.50 2.75 14.41
CA TYR A 112 0.90 3.10 13.12
C TYR A 112 0.39 4.54 13.12
N SER A 113 0.14 5.05 11.92
CA SER A 113 -0.57 6.31 11.72
C SER A 113 -1.58 6.15 10.60
N LEU A 114 -2.65 6.96 10.64
CA LEU A 114 -3.67 6.99 9.59
C LEU A 114 -3.60 8.35 8.90
N THR A 115 -3.49 8.32 7.57
CA THR A 115 -3.43 9.52 6.73
C THR A 115 -4.51 9.42 5.64
N PRO A 116 -5.33 10.46 5.42
CA PRO A 116 -6.38 10.46 4.41
C PRO A 116 -5.84 10.61 2.97
#